data_AF-A0A261BFU3-F1
#
_entry.id   AF-A0A261BFU3-F1
#
_cell.length_a   1.000
_cell.length_b   1.000
_cell.length_c   1.000
_cell.angle_alpha   90.00
_cell.angle_beta   90.00
_cell.angle_gamma   90.00
#
_symmetry.space_group_name_H-M   'P 1'
#
loop_
_entity.id
_entity.type
_entity.pdbx_description
1 polymer ?
#
loop_
_entity_poly.entity_id
_entity_poly.type
_entity_poly.pdbx_seq_one_letter_code
_entity_poly.pdbx_strand_id
1 'polypeptide(L)'
;MDEPQTVCHSVPVPQNLETTRTVEDKINQYYMGGRASVYVKSLEVSKSVSSALPMDKMFKITELDAYNYYFEDYLPIIDPISFPLKYLRTTPAGLHTYDHPVFRSAEILSIELIEEKSEAEMICLHKLPCKTVLFDECHLNMLDVVSMIRYWMEHPKEIGTKYTFLEWDFKLVHAELDRIKEAFKEVRQDLEETTVNGTRNWPRFLIQLNPNSKLHIYTTGSFSQHCYFIIKVVPESGAEFSEIEEPSTRFTLV
;
A
#
# COMPACT_ATOMS: atom_id res chain seq x y z
N MET A 1 -23.81 -7.95 -17.66
CA MET A 1 -23.37 -6.77 -16.90
C MET A 1 -21.90 -6.66 -17.25
N ASP A 2 -21.57 -5.81 -18.23
CA ASP A 2 -20.22 -5.78 -18.80
C ASP A 2 -19.28 -5.07 -17.83
N GLU A 3 -18.17 -5.74 -17.48
CA GLU A 3 -17.08 -5.11 -16.74
C GLU A 3 -16.47 -3.96 -17.56
N PRO A 4 -16.17 -2.81 -16.94
CA PRO A 4 -15.46 -1.75 -17.63
C PRO A 4 -14.06 -2.24 -18.00
N GLN A 5 -13.80 -2.39 -19.30
CA GLN A 5 -12.45 -2.69 -19.80
C GLN A 5 -11.50 -1.57 -19.41
N THR A 6 -10.49 -1.89 -18.60
CA THR A 6 -9.36 -0.99 -18.33
C THR A 6 -8.54 -0.88 -19.61
N VAL A 7 -8.71 0.20 -20.36
CA VAL A 7 -7.89 0.49 -21.54
C VAL A 7 -6.62 1.20 -21.07
N CYS A 8 -5.50 0.48 -21.03
CA CYS A 8 -4.18 1.08 -20.85
C CYS A 8 -3.74 1.74 -22.17
N HIS A 9 -3.53 3.06 -22.14
CA HIS A 9 -2.95 3.81 -23.26
C HIS A 9 -1.47 4.10 -22.98
N SER A 10 -0.57 3.26 -23.48
CA SER A 10 0.86 3.55 -23.51
C SER A 10 1.24 4.20 -24.85
N VAL A 11 1.89 5.36 -24.83
CA VAL A 11 2.39 6.02 -26.05
C VAL A 11 3.88 6.28 -25.89
N PRO A 12 4.74 5.72 -26.74
CA PRO A 12 6.17 6.05 -26.75
C PRO A 12 6.36 7.51 -27.15
N VAL A 13 7.22 8.23 -26.44
CA VAL A 13 7.64 9.58 -26.86
C VAL A 13 8.49 9.44 -28.14
N PRO A 14 8.13 10.09 -29.26
CA PRO A 14 8.91 10.01 -30.50
C PRO A 14 10.36 10.45 -30.29
N GLN A 15 11.31 9.68 -30.81
CA GLN A 15 12.76 9.89 -30.60
C GLN A 15 13.32 11.18 -31.23
N ASN A 16 12.54 11.87 -32.09
CA ASN A 16 12.99 13.03 -32.87
C ASN A 16 12.24 14.33 -32.49
N LEU A 17 11.98 14.56 -31.20
CA LEU A 17 11.34 15.79 -30.73
C LEU A 17 12.40 16.81 -30.33
N GLU A 18 12.72 17.75 -31.24
CA GLU A 18 13.84 18.69 -31.07
C GLU A 18 13.61 19.81 -30.03
N THR A 19 12.44 19.92 -29.39
CA THR A 19 12.21 20.88 -28.29
C THR A 19 11.15 20.40 -27.29
N THR A 20 11.38 20.63 -25.99
CA THR A 20 10.48 20.30 -24.86
C THR A 20 9.05 20.79 -25.09
N ARG A 21 8.90 22.04 -25.56
CA ARG A 21 7.60 22.66 -25.86
C ARG A 21 6.76 21.89 -26.89
N THR A 22 7.40 21.29 -27.89
CA THR A 22 6.69 20.49 -28.92
C THR A 22 6.19 19.16 -28.37
N VAL A 23 6.85 18.62 -27.34
CA VAL A 23 6.42 17.40 -26.64
C VAL A 23 5.21 17.70 -25.77
N GLU A 24 5.28 18.78 -24.99
CA GLU A 24 4.20 19.26 -24.13
C GLU A 24 2.93 19.51 -24.93
N ASP A 25 3.04 20.24 -26.05
CA ASP A 25 1.89 20.55 -26.91
C ASP A 25 1.25 19.29 -27.51
N LYS A 26 2.04 18.27 -27.86
CA LYS A 26 1.53 16.99 -28.37
C LYS A 26 0.89 16.14 -27.28
N ILE A 27 1.48 16.05 -26.10
CA ILE A 27 0.89 15.36 -24.93
C ILE A 27 -0.45 16.04 -24.58
N ASN A 28 -0.45 17.37 -24.55
CA ASN A 28 -1.64 18.18 -24.32
C ASN A 28 -2.72 17.95 -25.37
N GLN A 29 -2.37 17.93 -26.65
CA GLN A 29 -3.33 17.73 -27.72
C GLN A 29 -3.89 16.30 -27.70
N TYR A 30 -3.04 15.29 -27.49
CA TYR A 30 -3.42 13.88 -27.61
C TYR A 30 -4.17 13.36 -26.37
N TYR A 31 -3.67 13.63 -25.17
CA TYR A 31 -4.27 13.12 -23.92
C TYR A 31 -5.36 14.05 -23.38
N MET A 32 -5.13 15.36 -23.43
CA MET A 32 -6.09 16.32 -22.89
C MET A 32 -7.13 16.75 -23.93
N GLY A 33 -6.89 16.58 -25.24
CA GLY A 33 -7.85 16.99 -26.28
C GLY A 33 -8.18 18.48 -26.23
N GLY A 34 -7.24 19.31 -25.76
CA GLY A 34 -7.46 20.74 -25.51
C GLY A 34 -8.24 21.08 -24.22
N ARG A 35 -8.62 20.08 -23.40
CA ARG A 35 -9.27 20.30 -22.09
C ARG A 35 -8.26 20.84 -21.07
N ALA A 36 -8.75 21.66 -20.14
CA ALA A 36 -7.99 22.15 -18.99
C ALA A 36 -7.88 21.10 -17.85
N SER A 37 -8.82 20.16 -17.79
CA SER A 37 -8.82 19.07 -16.82
C SER A 37 -9.36 17.79 -17.44
N VAL A 38 -8.87 16.64 -16.99
CA VAL A 38 -9.37 15.32 -17.42
C VAL A 38 -9.64 14.46 -16.20
N TYR A 39 -10.74 13.71 -16.25
CA TYR A 39 -11.06 12.69 -15.26
C TYR A 39 -10.41 11.37 -15.66
N VAL A 40 -9.58 10.82 -14.78
CA VAL A 40 -8.91 9.53 -14.96
C VAL A 40 -9.05 8.77 -13.66
N LYS A 41 -9.54 7.53 -13.68
CA LYS A 41 -9.69 6.74 -12.44
C LYS A 41 -8.34 6.56 -11.71
N SER A 42 -7.32 6.12 -12.45
CA SER A 42 -5.98 5.83 -11.95
C SER A 42 -4.93 6.58 -12.76
N LEU A 43 -4.05 7.32 -12.08
CA LEU A 43 -2.88 7.93 -12.67
C LEU A 43 -1.65 7.10 -12.26
N GLU A 44 -1.03 6.45 -13.23
CA GLU A 44 0.21 5.69 -13.05
C GLU A 44 1.38 6.52 -13.59
N VAL A 45 2.44 6.64 -12.80
CA VAL A 45 3.61 7.46 -13.13
C VAL A 45 4.86 6.59 -13.17
N SER A 46 5.58 6.65 -14.28
CA SER A 46 6.77 5.82 -14.54
C SER A 46 8.06 6.64 -14.64
N LYS A 47 7.99 7.94 -14.40
CA LYS A 47 9.12 8.88 -14.38
C LYS A 47 8.82 10.06 -13.46
N SER A 48 9.83 10.51 -12.72
CA SER A 48 9.80 11.80 -12.02
C SER A 48 9.40 12.91 -13.00
N VAL A 49 8.48 13.80 -12.57
CA VAL A 49 7.99 14.92 -13.39
C VAL A 49 9.11 15.94 -13.55
N SER A 50 10.02 15.70 -14.47
CA SER A 50 11.00 16.68 -14.88
C SER A 50 10.30 17.77 -15.71
N SER A 51 9.71 18.76 -15.04
CA SER A 51 9.32 20.08 -15.59
C SER A 51 8.35 20.13 -16.79
N ALA A 52 7.90 19.00 -17.34
CA ALA A 52 7.24 18.93 -18.65
C ALA A 52 5.71 18.78 -18.60
N LEU A 53 5.10 18.78 -17.41
CA LEU A 53 3.64 18.85 -17.31
C LEU A 53 3.24 20.28 -16.94
N PRO A 54 2.45 20.97 -17.78
CA PRO A 54 2.08 22.33 -17.48
C PRO A 54 1.15 22.31 -16.25
N MET A 55 1.59 23.01 -15.19
CA MET A 55 0.94 23.01 -13.86
C MET A 55 -0.50 23.56 -13.87
N ASP A 56 -0.97 24.10 -14.99
CA ASP A 56 -2.33 24.58 -15.20
C ASP A 56 -3.30 23.45 -15.61
N LYS A 57 -2.80 22.24 -15.88
CA LYS A 57 -3.62 21.08 -16.24
C LYS A 57 -3.73 20.10 -15.09
N MET A 58 -4.93 20.03 -14.52
CA MET A 58 -5.21 19.21 -13.35
C MET A 58 -5.92 17.92 -13.73
N PHE A 59 -5.37 16.78 -13.30
CA PHE A 59 -6.01 15.48 -13.37
C PHE A 59 -6.97 15.31 -12.19
N LYS A 60 -8.22 14.94 -12.48
CA LYS A 60 -9.20 14.52 -11.47
C LYS A 60 -9.11 13.01 -11.34
N ILE A 61 -8.58 12.53 -10.22
CA ILE A 61 -8.26 11.12 -10.01
C ILE A 61 -8.92 10.54 -8.78
N THR A 62 -9.01 9.21 -8.74
CA THR A 62 -9.35 8.48 -7.51
C THR A 62 -8.18 7.69 -6.96
N GLU A 63 -7.18 7.40 -7.79
CA GLU A 63 -6.07 6.50 -7.48
C GLU A 63 -4.78 7.06 -8.07
N LEU A 64 -3.71 7.09 -7.28
CA LEU A 64 -2.37 7.46 -7.72
C LEU A 64 -1.43 6.27 -7.49
N ASP A 65 -0.79 5.81 -8.56
CA ASP A 65 0.25 4.80 -8.51
C ASP A 65 1.60 5.46 -8.84
N ALA A 66 2.31 5.87 -7.79
CA ALA A 66 3.64 6.47 -7.86
C ALA A 66 4.73 5.48 -7.42
N TYR A 67 4.70 4.28 -8.00
CA TYR A 67 5.68 3.23 -7.75
C TYR A 67 7.13 3.73 -7.90
N ASN A 68 7.99 3.50 -6.91
CA ASN A 68 9.36 4.02 -6.82
C ASN A 68 9.50 5.56 -6.84
N TYR A 69 8.42 6.31 -6.64
CA TYR A 69 8.44 7.78 -6.65
C TYR A 69 7.72 8.40 -5.45
N TYR A 70 8.09 9.65 -5.18
CA TYR A 70 7.46 10.48 -4.15
C TYR A 70 6.16 11.07 -4.68
N PHE A 71 5.03 10.76 -4.06
CA PHE A 71 3.73 11.26 -4.51
C PHE A 71 3.66 12.80 -4.47
N GLU A 72 4.44 13.44 -3.60
CA GLU A 72 4.54 14.88 -3.42
C GLU A 72 4.89 15.60 -4.74
N ASP A 73 5.73 14.97 -5.58
CA ASP A 73 6.14 15.50 -6.89
C ASP A 73 4.97 15.63 -7.88
N TYR A 74 3.90 14.87 -7.66
CA TYR A 74 2.73 14.81 -8.54
C TYR A 74 1.53 15.61 -8.02
N LEU A 75 1.59 16.14 -6.80
CA LEU A 75 0.53 17.00 -6.26
C LEU A 75 0.21 18.22 -7.14
N PRO A 76 1.19 18.92 -7.77
CA PRO A 76 0.90 20.09 -8.61
C PRO A 76 0.03 19.80 -9.84
N ILE A 77 -0.04 18.55 -10.30
CA ILE A 77 -0.83 18.16 -11.48
C ILE A 77 -2.15 17.48 -11.11
N ILE A 78 -2.49 17.36 -9.82
CA ILE A 78 -3.71 16.71 -9.34
C ILE A 78 -4.71 17.78 -8.88
N ASP A 79 -5.95 17.67 -9.37
CA ASP A 79 -7.05 18.54 -8.94
C ASP A 79 -7.37 18.25 -7.46
N PRO A 80 -7.43 19.25 -6.57
CA PRO A 80 -7.75 19.05 -5.15
C PRO A 80 -9.07 18.31 -4.89
N ILE A 81 -10.02 18.30 -5.82
CA ILE A 81 -11.27 17.51 -5.70
C ILE A 81 -11.01 15.99 -5.65
N SER A 82 -9.82 15.55 -6.04
CA SER A 82 -9.40 14.15 -6.03
C SER A 82 -9.15 13.60 -4.62
N PHE A 83 -8.99 14.47 -3.62
CA PHE A 83 -8.64 14.07 -2.26
C PHE A 83 -9.88 13.91 -1.36
N PRO A 84 -9.91 12.92 -0.45
CA PRO A 84 -8.89 11.88 -0.25
C PRO A 84 -8.88 10.84 -1.38
N LEU A 85 -7.69 10.28 -1.66
CA LEU A 85 -7.55 9.22 -2.66
C LEU A 85 -8.10 7.88 -2.13
N LYS A 86 -8.68 7.09 -3.02
CA LYS A 86 -9.05 5.70 -2.72
C LYS A 86 -7.82 4.79 -2.65
N TYR A 87 -6.82 5.08 -3.48
CA TYR A 87 -5.56 4.33 -3.52
C TYR A 87 -4.38 5.27 -3.72
N LEU A 88 -3.33 5.07 -2.94
CA LEU A 88 -2.05 5.73 -3.09
C LEU A 88 -0.93 4.70 -2.98
N ARG A 89 -0.12 4.53 -4.02
CA ARG A 89 1.17 3.81 -3.96
C ARG A 89 2.31 4.80 -4.06
N THR A 90 3.30 4.72 -3.17
CA THR A 90 4.44 5.64 -3.16
C THR A 90 5.60 5.14 -2.29
N THR A 91 6.79 5.69 -2.52
CA THR A 91 7.92 5.62 -1.59
C THR A 91 7.91 6.84 -0.65
N PRO A 92 8.07 6.70 0.68
CA PRO A 92 8.23 7.86 1.56
C PRO A 92 9.55 8.60 1.31
N ALA A 93 9.49 9.92 1.11
CA ALA A 93 10.65 10.78 0.91
C ALA A 93 11.36 11.17 2.23
N GLY A 94 10.72 10.91 3.37
CA GLY A 94 11.25 11.13 4.72
C GLY A 94 10.14 11.45 5.71
N LEU A 95 10.52 12.00 6.88
CA LEU A 95 9.57 12.25 7.98
C LEU A 95 8.35 13.10 7.58
N HIS A 96 8.54 14.06 6.67
CA HIS A 96 7.46 14.94 6.22
C HIS A 96 6.34 14.20 5.45
N THR A 97 6.66 13.09 4.78
CA THR A 97 5.67 12.26 4.07
C THR A 97 4.63 11.68 5.04
N TYR A 98 5.06 11.21 6.21
CA TYR A 98 4.16 10.56 7.18
C TYR A 98 3.15 11.50 7.84
N ASP A 99 3.45 12.80 7.84
CA ASP A 99 2.56 13.86 8.33
C ASP A 99 1.71 14.47 7.21
N HIS A 100 1.96 14.11 5.95
CA HIS A 100 1.27 14.71 4.82
C HIS A 100 -0.22 14.31 4.76
N PRO A 101 -1.18 15.25 4.63
CA PRO A 101 -2.61 14.96 4.68
C PRO A 101 -3.07 13.94 3.62
N VAL A 102 -2.53 14.02 2.41
CA VAL A 102 -2.86 13.06 1.33
C VAL A 102 -2.40 11.65 1.67
N PHE A 103 -1.20 11.51 2.23
CA PHE A 103 -0.64 10.21 2.64
C PHE A 103 -1.47 9.57 3.75
N ARG A 104 -1.88 10.39 4.74
CA ARG A 104 -2.65 9.94 5.91
C ARG A 104 -4.13 9.70 5.64
N SER A 105 -4.69 10.26 4.58
CA SER A 105 -6.13 10.17 4.29
C SER A 105 -6.50 9.16 3.21
N ALA A 106 -5.51 8.52 2.57
CA ALA A 106 -5.75 7.49 1.58
C ALA A 106 -6.53 6.30 2.20
N GLU A 107 -7.55 5.82 1.48
CA GLU A 107 -8.33 4.66 1.91
C GLU A 107 -7.49 3.37 1.90
N ILE A 108 -6.72 3.18 0.82
CA ILE A 108 -5.70 2.15 0.68
C ILE A 108 -4.36 2.84 0.43
N LEU A 109 -3.39 2.57 1.29
CA LEU A 109 -2.03 3.09 1.20
C LEU A 109 -1.06 1.94 0.92
N SER A 110 -0.43 1.93 -0.25
CA SER A 110 0.69 1.05 -0.56
C SER A 110 2.02 1.81 -0.42
N ILE A 111 2.94 1.25 0.35
CA ILE A 111 4.22 1.86 0.70
C ILE A 111 5.35 0.95 0.26
N GLU A 112 6.32 1.53 -0.42
CA GLU A 112 7.60 0.88 -0.72
C GLU A 112 8.66 1.32 0.29
N LEU A 113 9.34 0.36 0.90
CA LEU A 113 10.38 0.58 1.91
C LEU A 113 11.71 0.03 1.38
N ILE A 114 12.30 0.78 0.45
CA ILE A 114 13.50 0.39 -0.30
C ILE A 114 14.78 0.54 0.56
N GLU A 115 14.72 1.38 1.60
CA GLU A 115 15.86 1.69 2.48
C GLU A 115 15.51 1.43 3.95
N GLU A 116 16.54 1.22 4.77
CA GLU A 116 16.39 1.13 6.22
C GLU A 116 15.72 2.40 6.78
N LYS A 117 14.70 2.21 7.63
CA LYS A 117 13.95 3.30 8.24
C LYS A 117 14.58 3.71 9.56
N SER A 118 14.67 5.00 9.80
CA SER A 118 15.07 5.51 11.11
C SER A 118 14.03 5.15 12.19
N GLU A 119 14.43 5.16 13.46
CA GLU A 119 13.51 4.93 14.59
C GLU A 119 12.31 5.90 14.55
N ALA A 120 12.54 7.15 14.17
CA ALA A 120 11.49 8.15 14.04
C ALA A 120 10.47 7.78 12.93
N GLU A 121 10.95 7.30 11.78
CA GLU A 121 10.06 6.83 10.71
C GLU A 121 9.28 5.57 11.11
N MET A 122 9.91 4.65 11.84
CA MET A 122 9.25 3.47 12.38
C MET A 122 8.09 3.84 13.32
N ILE A 123 8.32 4.80 14.21
CA ILE A 123 7.27 5.35 15.08
C ILE A 123 6.13 5.96 14.24
N CYS A 124 6.45 6.66 13.15
CA CYS A 124 5.45 7.20 12.24
C CYS A 124 4.62 6.10 11.54
N LEU A 125 5.25 5.01 11.10
CA LEU A 125 4.58 3.85 10.50
C LEU A 125 3.58 3.20 11.45
N HIS A 126 3.95 3.01 12.72
CA HIS A 126 3.06 2.46 13.74
C HIS A 126 1.80 3.33 13.94
N LYS A 127 1.96 4.64 13.77
CA LYS A 127 0.94 5.69 13.97
C LYS A 127 0.05 5.98 12.76
N LEU A 128 0.24 5.32 11.63
CA LEU A 128 -0.54 5.61 10.42
C LEU A 128 -2.05 5.40 10.67
N PRO A 129 -2.91 6.37 10.30
CA PRO A 129 -4.33 6.28 10.57
C PRO A 129 -5.08 5.44 9.51
N CYS A 130 -4.41 5.06 8.42
CA CYS A 130 -5.00 4.32 7.31
C CYS A 130 -5.49 2.95 7.76
N LYS A 131 -6.70 2.58 7.31
CA LYS A 131 -7.29 1.27 7.63
C LYS A 131 -6.64 0.15 6.85
N THR A 132 -6.29 0.39 5.58
CA THR A 132 -5.66 -0.63 4.73
C THR A 132 -4.29 -0.14 4.31
N VAL A 133 -3.24 -0.83 4.78
CA VAL A 133 -1.84 -0.53 4.41
C VAL A 133 -1.20 -1.76 3.79
N LEU A 134 -0.59 -1.58 2.62
CA LEU A 134 0.17 -2.59 1.92
C LEU A 134 1.64 -2.16 1.93
N PHE A 135 2.53 -3.09 2.22
CA PHE A 135 3.97 -2.91 2.09
C PHE A 135 4.41 -3.79 0.93
N ASP A 136 4.45 -3.23 -0.28
CA ASP A 136 4.67 -3.98 -1.54
C ASP A 136 6.14 -4.39 -1.73
N GLU A 137 7.06 -3.57 -1.24
CA GLU A 137 8.49 -3.87 -1.26
C GLU A 137 9.07 -3.52 0.10
N CYS A 138 8.92 -4.45 1.05
CA CYS A 138 9.54 -4.33 2.36
C CYS A 138 10.31 -5.59 2.68
N HIS A 139 11.50 -5.41 3.25
CA HIS A 139 12.13 -6.49 3.99
C HIS A 139 11.58 -6.48 5.41
N LEU A 140 10.93 -7.56 5.84
CA LEU A 140 10.30 -7.64 7.16
C LEU A 140 11.27 -7.36 8.30
N ASN A 141 12.56 -7.67 8.12
CA ASN A 141 13.60 -7.40 9.10
C ASN A 141 13.89 -5.90 9.32
N MET A 142 13.48 -5.03 8.39
CA MET A 142 13.56 -3.57 8.54
C MET A 142 12.44 -3.03 9.42
N LEU A 143 11.42 -3.85 9.70
CA LEU A 143 10.25 -3.46 10.46
C LEU A 143 10.27 -4.10 11.84
N ASP A 144 10.11 -3.28 12.88
CA ASP A 144 9.84 -3.77 14.23
C ASP A 144 8.33 -4.00 14.42
N VAL A 145 7.85 -5.13 13.92
CA VAL A 145 6.44 -5.52 14.00
C VAL A 145 6.00 -5.79 15.44
N VAL A 146 6.89 -6.34 16.28
CA VAL A 146 6.60 -6.54 17.71
C VAL A 146 6.35 -5.20 18.40
N SER A 147 7.19 -4.19 18.18
CA SER A 147 6.97 -2.86 18.73
C SER A 147 5.72 -2.19 18.14
N MET A 148 5.42 -2.42 16.86
CA MET A 148 4.16 -1.97 16.25
C MET A 148 2.93 -2.55 16.98
N ILE A 149 2.93 -3.86 17.24
CA ILE A 149 1.83 -4.53 17.95
C ILE A 149 1.70 -3.98 19.36
N ARG A 150 2.80 -3.79 20.09
CA ARG A 150 2.78 -3.18 21.44
C ARG A 150 2.17 -1.77 21.40
N TYR A 151 2.58 -0.94 20.43
CA TYR A 151 2.00 0.38 20.23
C TYR A 151 0.49 0.30 19.99
N TRP A 152 0.01 -0.67 19.20
CA TRP A 152 -1.42 -0.85 18.97
C TRP A 152 -2.17 -1.36 20.20
N MET A 153 -1.53 -2.11 21.10
CA MET A 153 -2.14 -2.51 22.38
C MET A 153 -2.36 -1.29 23.29
N GLU A 154 -1.45 -0.33 23.29
CA GLU A 154 -1.58 0.94 24.04
C GLU A 154 -2.52 1.94 23.34
N HIS A 155 -2.55 1.91 22.01
CA HIS A 155 -3.35 2.79 21.16
C HIS A 155 -4.15 1.98 20.14
N PRO A 156 -5.27 1.35 20.57
CA PRO A 156 -6.01 0.43 19.73
C PRO A 156 -6.43 1.01 18.38
N LYS A 157 -6.07 0.27 17.33
CA LYS A 157 -6.57 0.51 15.98
C LYS A 157 -8.05 0.14 15.88
N GLU A 158 -8.73 0.77 14.92
CA GLU A 158 -10.12 0.47 14.63
C GLU A 158 -10.28 -0.95 14.09
N ILE A 159 -11.40 -1.60 14.43
CA ILE A 159 -11.79 -2.88 13.82
C ILE A 159 -11.84 -2.74 12.29
N GLY A 160 -11.31 -3.73 11.60
CA GLY A 160 -11.18 -3.73 10.14
C GLY A 160 -9.85 -3.19 9.64
N THR A 161 -9.01 -2.59 10.50
CA THR A 161 -7.63 -2.21 10.11
C THR A 161 -6.85 -3.45 9.68
N LYS A 162 -6.22 -3.41 8.52
CA LYS A 162 -5.47 -4.49 7.87
C LYS A 162 -4.14 -3.98 7.34
N TYR A 163 -3.04 -4.54 7.84
CA TYR A 163 -1.70 -4.32 7.32
C TYR A 163 -1.24 -5.60 6.63
N THR A 164 -0.74 -5.48 5.41
CA THR A 164 -0.28 -6.58 4.57
C THR A 164 1.14 -6.33 4.14
N PHE A 165 2.04 -7.26 4.41
CA PHE A 165 3.45 -7.18 4.08
C PHE A 165 3.77 -8.20 3.00
N LEU A 166 4.23 -7.73 1.86
CA LEU A 166 4.72 -8.55 0.77
C LEU A 166 6.20 -8.86 1.01
N GLU A 167 6.49 -10.12 1.34
CA GLU A 167 7.85 -10.59 1.60
C GLU A 167 8.19 -11.76 0.66
N TRP A 168 9.39 -11.70 0.10
CA TRP A 168 9.90 -12.64 -0.88
C TRP A 168 10.64 -13.80 -0.22
N ASP A 169 11.23 -13.56 0.97
CA ASP A 169 11.85 -14.61 1.76
C ASP A 169 10.89 -15.20 2.80
N PHE A 170 10.32 -16.36 2.47
CA PHE A 170 9.43 -17.11 3.36
C PHE A 170 10.07 -17.44 4.72
N LYS A 171 11.41 -17.52 4.83
CA LYS A 171 12.09 -17.77 6.10
C LYS A 171 12.02 -16.53 7.00
N LEU A 172 12.07 -15.33 6.44
CA LEU A 172 11.90 -14.09 7.19
C LEU A 172 10.48 -14.00 7.75
N VAL A 173 9.47 -14.33 6.94
CA VAL A 173 8.06 -14.40 7.40
C VAL A 173 7.92 -15.38 8.57
N HIS A 174 8.47 -16.59 8.44
CA HIS A 174 8.39 -17.59 9.50
C HIS A 174 9.11 -17.14 10.79
N ALA A 175 10.32 -16.58 10.65
CA ALA A 175 11.08 -16.08 11.79
C ALA A 175 10.34 -14.95 12.51
N GLU A 176 9.71 -14.03 11.78
CA GLU A 176 8.93 -12.95 12.37
C GLU A 176 7.65 -13.46 13.04
N LEU A 177 6.96 -14.44 12.46
CA LEU A 177 5.83 -15.11 13.10
C LEU A 177 6.23 -15.77 14.42
N ASP A 178 7.34 -16.50 14.46
CA ASP A 178 7.86 -17.13 15.69
C ASP A 178 8.23 -16.07 16.73
N ARG A 179 8.86 -14.97 16.30
CA ARG A 179 9.23 -13.85 17.17
C ARG A 179 8.00 -13.21 17.82
N ILE A 180 6.96 -12.94 17.04
CA ILE A 180 5.68 -12.42 17.54
C ILE A 180 5.03 -13.45 18.48
N LYS A 181 4.98 -14.72 18.08
CA LYS A 181 4.38 -15.81 18.87
C LYS A 181 5.02 -15.92 20.26
N GLU A 182 6.33 -15.82 20.35
CA GLU A 182 7.05 -15.82 21.63
C GLU A 182 6.85 -14.52 22.41
N ALA A 183 6.89 -13.36 21.75
CA ALA A 183 6.72 -12.06 22.39
C ALA A 183 5.35 -11.89 23.06
N PHE A 184 4.31 -12.54 22.55
CA PHE A 184 2.92 -12.42 23.03
C PHE A 184 2.34 -13.72 23.57
N LYS A 185 3.19 -14.67 23.99
CA LYS A 185 2.76 -16.01 24.46
C LYS A 185 1.72 -16.03 25.57
N GLU A 186 1.66 -14.99 26.40
CA GLU A 186 0.75 -14.90 27.55
C GLU A 186 -0.67 -14.42 27.17
N VAL A 187 -0.79 -13.71 26.05
CA VAL A 187 -2.03 -13.05 25.61
C VAL A 187 -2.49 -13.53 24.22
N ARG A 188 -1.80 -14.55 23.67
CA ARG A 188 -2.13 -15.15 22.39
C ARG A 188 -3.06 -16.34 22.54
N GLN A 189 -3.86 -16.57 21.50
CA GLN A 189 -4.61 -17.79 21.28
C GLN A 189 -4.16 -18.40 19.96
N ASP A 190 -3.50 -19.54 20.01
CA ASP A 190 -3.12 -20.28 18.81
C ASP A 190 -4.39 -20.82 18.12
N LEU A 191 -4.46 -20.65 16.81
CA LEU A 191 -5.50 -21.21 15.96
C LEU A 191 -4.94 -22.41 15.21
N GLU A 192 -5.82 -23.19 14.57
CA GLU A 192 -5.38 -24.20 13.63
C GLU A 192 -4.49 -23.56 12.57
N GLU A 193 -3.33 -24.18 12.36
CA GLU A 193 -2.32 -23.69 11.44
C GLU A 193 -2.91 -23.66 10.02
N THR A 194 -2.66 -22.58 9.28
CA THR A 194 -3.18 -22.48 7.92
C THR A 194 -2.36 -23.35 6.99
N THR A 195 -3.05 -24.22 6.23
CA THR A 195 -2.43 -24.93 5.11
C THR A 195 -2.41 -24.00 3.91
N VAL A 196 -1.25 -23.44 3.57
CA VAL A 196 -1.05 -22.70 2.33
C VAL A 196 -0.56 -23.69 1.28
N ASN A 197 -1.36 -23.97 0.25
CA ASN A 197 -1.02 -24.83 -0.89
C ASN A 197 -0.44 -26.22 -0.52
N GLY A 198 -1.02 -26.89 0.47
CA GLY A 198 -0.75 -28.30 0.77
C GLY A 198 0.63 -28.62 1.37
N THR A 199 1.45 -27.62 1.69
CA THR A 199 2.73 -27.82 2.36
C THR A 199 2.99 -26.77 3.44
N ARG A 200 3.35 -27.27 4.63
CA ARG A 200 3.62 -26.55 5.89
C ARG A 200 2.46 -25.79 6.50
N ASN A 201 2.27 -26.13 7.77
CA ASN A 201 1.41 -25.46 8.72
C ASN A 201 2.02 -24.11 9.10
N TRP A 202 1.40 -23.02 8.66
CA TRP A 202 1.83 -21.68 9.05
C TRP A 202 1.22 -21.29 10.40
N PRO A 203 2.01 -20.72 11.32
CA PRO A 203 1.47 -20.18 12.56
C PRO A 203 0.36 -19.18 12.26
N ARG A 204 -0.80 -19.44 12.85
CA ARG A 204 -1.96 -18.55 12.85
C ARG A 204 -2.41 -18.38 14.28
N PHE A 205 -2.58 -17.14 14.71
CA PHE A 205 -2.94 -16.87 16.09
C PHE A 205 -3.68 -15.54 16.23
N LEU A 206 -4.38 -15.41 17.34
CA LEU A 206 -5.01 -14.18 17.78
C LEU A 206 -4.19 -13.59 18.94
N ILE A 207 -4.06 -12.26 19.00
CA ILE A 207 -3.51 -11.54 20.15
C ILE A 207 -4.59 -10.60 20.68
N GLN A 208 -4.85 -10.62 21.98
CA GLN A 208 -5.80 -9.68 22.58
C GLN A 208 -5.30 -8.23 22.42
N LEU A 209 -6.10 -7.38 21.78
CA LEU A 209 -5.77 -5.96 21.62
C LEU A 209 -6.42 -5.12 22.73
N ASN A 210 -7.72 -5.31 22.94
CA ASN A 210 -8.52 -4.68 24.01
C ASN A 210 -9.80 -5.52 24.22
N PRO A 211 -10.68 -5.24 25.21
CA PRO A 211 -11.86 -6.08 25.48
C PRO A 211 -12.83 -6.32 24.30
N ASN A 212 -12.76 -5.50 23.25
CA ASN A 212 -13.69 -5.54 22.11
C ASN A 212 -13.04 -6.05 20.82
N SER A 213 -11.72 -6.27 20.80
CA SER A 213 -11.00 -6.63 19.57
C SER A 213 -9.70 -7.40 19.79
N LYS A 214 -9.32 -8.15 18.75
CA LYS A 214 -8.10 -8.96 18.67
C LYS A 214 -7.34 -8.63 17.40
N LEU A 215 -6.04 -8.89 17.40
CA LEU A 215 -5.26 -8.99 16.17
C LEU A 215 -5.30 -10.42 15.68
N HIS A 216 -5.73 -10.62 14.44
CA HIS A 216 -5.58 -11.88 13.72
C HIS A 216 -4.35 -11.80 12.84
N ILE A 217 -3.39 -12.69 13.12
CA ILE A 217 -2.09 -12.75 12.47
C ILE A 217 -1.98 -14.07 11.71
N TYR A 218 -1.69 -13.98 10.42
CA TYR A 218 -1.66 -15.12 9.51
C TYR A 218 -0.89 -14.81 8.23
N THR A 219 -0.68 -15.84 7.41
CA THR A 219 -0.01 -15.73 6.12
C THR A 219 -0.88 -16.31 5.00
N THR A 220 -0.86 -15.69 3.83
CA THR A 220 -1.41 -16.23 2.57
C THR A 220 -0.35 -16.18 1.47
N GLY A 221 -0.50 -16.94 0.38
CA GLY A 221 0.42 -16.85 -0.77
C GLY A 221 0.67 -18.15 -1.55
N SER A 222 1.59 -18.08 -2.50
CA SER A 222 2.03 -19.22 -3.34
C SER A 222 3.56 -19.35 -3.25
N PHE A 223 4.04 -20.57 -2.98
CA PHE A 223 5.46 -20.95 -2.93
C PHE A 223 6.28 -20.56 -4.16
N SER A 224 5.64 -20.18 -5.27
CA SER A 224 6.35 -19.87 -6.50
C SER A 224 7.00 -18.49 -6.50
N GLN A 225 6.48 -17.46 -5.80
CA GLN A 225 7.01 -16.09 -5.96
C GLN A 225 6.95 -15.18 -4.71
N HIS A 226 5.90 -15.18 -3.86
CA HIS A 226 5.82 -14.27 -2.68
C HIS A 226 4.90 -14.76 -1.54
N CYS A 227 5.13 -14.26 -0.32
CA CYS A 227 4.30 -14.47 0.87
C CYS A 227 3.66 -13.16 1.34
N TYR A 228 2.38 -13.22 1.71
CA TYR A 228 1.68 -12.12 2.34
C TYR A 228 1.55 -12.38 3.83
N PHE A 229 2.34 -11.66 4.63
CA PHE A 229 2.15 -11.62 6.08
C PHE A 229 1.09 -10.59 6.42
N ILE A 230 0.07 -10.97 7.20
CA ILE A 230 -1.12 -10.13 7.43
C ILE A 230 -1.36 -9.96 8.93
N ILE A 231 -1.63 -8.72 9.33
CA ILE A 231 -2.12 -8.34 10.65
C ILE A 231 -3.44 -7.61 10.47
N LYS A 232 -4.52 -8.16 11.04
CA LYS A 232 -5.87 -7.62 10.92
C LYS A 232 -6.53 -7.43 12.27
N VAL A 233 -7.14 -6.28 12.52
CA VAL A 233 -7.95 -6.04 13.72
C VAL A 233 -9.35 -6.60 13.50
N VAL A 234 -9.75 -7.55 14.34
CA VAL A 234 -11.05 -8.23 14.28
C VAL A 234 -11.84 -8.05 15.58
N PRO A 235 -13.18 -8.11 15.56
CA PRO A 235 -13.99 -8.07 16.78
C PRO A 235 -13.69 -9.24 17.72
N GLU A 236 -13.87 -9.02 19.02
CA GLU A 236 -13.76 -10.08 20.04
C GLU A 236 -14.76 -11.22 19.82
N SER A 237 -15.96 -10.89 19.36
CA SER A 237 -17.11 -11.81 19.23
C SER A 237 -17.01 -12.81 18.07
N GLY A 238 -15.88 -12.89 17.37
CA GLY A 238 -15.61 -13.94 16.39
C GLY A 238 -16.55 -13.96 15.18
N ALA A 239 -17.17 -12.82 14.83
CA ALA A 239 -17.86 -12.71 13.55
C ALA A 239 -16.82 -12.93 12.45
N GLU A 240 -16.84 -14.13 11.86
CA GLU A 240 -16.01 -14.50 10.73
C GLU A 240 -16.20 -13.45 9.64
N PHE A 241 -15.22 -12.57 9.49
CA PHE A 241 -15.09 -11.82 8.26
C PHE A 241 -14.72 -12.84 7.20
N SER A 242 -15.69 -13.23 6.39
CA SER A 242 -15.48 -13.97 5.15
C SER A 242 -14.43 -13.22 4.32
N GLU A 243 -13.23 -13.78 4.22
CA GLU A 243 -12.24 -13.37 3.24
C GLU A 243 -12.73 -13.81 1.87
N ILE A 244 -13.25 -12.87 1.08
CA ILE A 244 -12.93 -12.80 -0.35
C ILE A 244 -12.83 -11.33 -0.71
N GLU A 245 -11.68 -10.74 -0.43
CA GLU A 245 -11.13 -9.73 -1.33
C GLU A 245 -9.65 -10.07 -1.45
N GLU A 246 -9.35 -10.88 -2.47
CA GLU A 246 -8.05 -10.81 -3.11
C GLU A 246 -7.74 -9.32 -3.30
N PRO A 247 -6.55 -8.81 -2.89
CA PRO A 247 -6.13 -7.52 -3.41
C PRO A 247 -6.24 -7.66 -4.92
N SER A 248 -7.08 -6.85 -5.56
CA SER A 248 -7.28 -6.93 -7.00
C SER A 248 -5.89 -7.01 -7.61
N THR A 249 -5.56 -8.16 -8.18
CA THR A 249 -4.30 -8.38 -8.86
C THR A 249 -4.28 -7.35 -9.96
N ARG A 250 -3.63 -6.20 -9.71
CA ARG A 250 -3.29 -5.28 -10.78
C ARG A 250 -2.13 -5.92 -11.47
N PHE A 251 -2.46 -6.62 -12.56
CA PHE A 251 -1.52 -7.01 -13.57
C PHE A 251 -0.70 -5.79 -13.97
N THR A 252 0.59 -5.80 -13.66
CA THR A 252 1.55 -4.96 -14.35
C THR A 252 1.77 -5.58 -15.73
N LEU A 253 1.28 -4.91 -16.77
CA LEU A 253 1.59 -5.20 -18.16
C LEU A 253 2.15 -3.92 -18.78
N VAL A 254 3.49 -3.79 -18.77
CA VAL A 254 4.28 -3.21 -19.86
C VAL A 254 5.63 -3.92 -19.91
#